data_AF-A0A1H8GKJ4-F1
#
_entry.id   AF-A0A1H8GKJ4-F1
#
_cell.length_a   1.000
_cell.length_b   1.000
_cell.length_c   1.000
_cell.angle_alpha   90.00
_cell.angle_beta   90.00
_cell.angle_gamma   90.00
#
_symmetry.space_group_name_H-M   'P 1'
#
loop_
_entity.id
_entity.type
_entity.pdbx_description
1 polymer ?
#
loop_
_entity_poly.entity_id
_entity_poly.type
_entity_poly.pdbx_seq_one_letter_code
_entity_poly.pdbx_strand_id
1 'polypeptide(L)'
;MVKSVIAITSALYLLLSVPVEAGQPAWEELKPQQKEALAPLAQEWNGMDPAKKKKWLGIAKRYPHMTPEEQHRTQLQMRDWYSLTPEQRELVREKYKTIKKLPPEKRQEIKRKWREHEHQQ
;
A
#
# COMPACT_ATOMS: atom_id res chain seq x y z
N MET A 1 -55.58 23.06 -26.92
CA MET A 1 -54.11 22.89 -26.89
C MET A 1 -53.77 22.13 -25.62
N VAL A 2 -53.44 20.84 -25.72
CA VAL A 2 -52.68 20.10 -24.70
C VAL A 2 -52.32 18.75 -25.33
N LYS A 3 -51.06 18.60 -25.75
CA LYS A 3 -50.48 17.32 -26.14
C LYS A 3 -49.70 16.80 -24.94
N SER A 4 -50.24 15.79 -24.29
CA SER A 4 -49.54 14.97 -23.30
C SER A 4 -48.98 13.75 -24.02
N VAL A 5 -47.65 13.57 -23.96
CA VAL A 5 -47.01 12.31 -24.34
C VAL A 5 -46.10 11.92 -23.19
N ILE A 6 -46.42 10.78 -22.60
CA ILE A 6 -45.59 10.05 -21.65
C ILE A 6 -44.47 9.39 -22.47
N ALA A 7 -43.22 9.62 -22.09
CA ALA A 7 -42.09 8.84 -22.57
C ALA A 7 -41.32 8.33 -21.35
N ILE A 8 -41.38 7.01 -21.18
CA ILE A 8 -40.71 6.21 -20.17
C ILE A 8 -39.22 6.15 -20.53
N THR A 9 -38.33 6.64 -19.67
CA THR A 9 -36.93 6.21 -19.70
C THR A 9 -36.32 6.20 -18.29
N SER A 10 -35.85 5.01 -17.93
CA SER A 10 -34.65 4.80 -17.13
C SER A 10 -34.70 5.23 -15.67
N ALA A 11 -34.94 4.22 -14.83
CA ALA A 11 -34.44 4.16 -13.46
C ALA A 11 -32.96 4.60 -13.41
N LEU A 12 -32.73 5.87 -13.08
CA LEU A 12 -31.40 6.37 -12.76
C LEU A 12 -31.21 6.18 -11.27
N TYR A 13 -30.62 5.04 -10.96
CA TYR A 13 -30.15 4.61 -9.65
C TYR A 13 -29.48 5.78 -8.89
N LEU A 14 -30.03 6.07 -7.72
CA LEU A 14 -29.31 6.43 -6.49
C LEU A 14 -28.22 7.49 -6.62
N LEU A 15 -28.63 8.75 -6.50
CA LEU A 15 -27.85 9.77 -5.80
C LEU A 15 -27.73 9.39 -4.31
N LEU A 16 -26.87 8.42 -4.00
CA LEU A 16 -26.22 8.35 -2.70
C LEU A 16 -24.74 8.57 -2.95
N SER A 17 -24.40 9.84 -3.18
CA SER A 17 -23.05 10.33 -2.92
C SER A 17 -22.78 10.07 -1.45
N VAL A 18 -22.18 8.92 -1.11
CA VAL A 18 -21.72 8.66 0.25
C VAL A 18 -20.75 9.79 0.57
N PRO A 19 -21.01 10.62 1.59
CA PRO A 19 -20.01 11.57 2.03
C PRO A 19 -18.83 10.74 2.55
N VAL A 20 -17.72 10.69 1.79
CA VAL A 20 -16.45 10.18 2.31
C VAL A 20 -16.00 11.18 3.36
N GLU A 21 -16.44 10.95 4.59
CA GLU A 21 -16.01 11.66 5.77
C GLU A 21 -14.54 11.32 6.03
N ALA A 22 -13.65 12.17 5.51
CA ALA A 22 -12.28 12.46 5.95
C ALA A 22 -11.42 11.32 6.56
N GLY A 23 -11.55 10.08 6.07
CA GLY A 23 -10.79 8.90 6.49
C GLY A 23 -10.44 8.04 5.27
N GLN A 24 -9.26 7.44 5.26
CA GLN A 24 -8.85 6.52 4.18
C GLN A 24 -9.79 5.30 4.12
N PRO A 25 -9.99 4.68 2.92
CA PRO A 25 -11.01 3.65 2.70
C PRO A 25 -10.90 2.47 3.67
N ALA A 26 -12.04 1.86 4.00
CA ALA A 26 -12.10 0.59 4.71
C ALA A 26 -11.51 -0.54 3.84
N TRP A 27 -11.15 -1.66 4.47
CA TRP A 27 -10.53 -2.79 3.75
C TRP A 27 -11.40 -3.25 2.58
N GLU A 28 -12.72 -3.31 2.77
CA GLU A 28 -13.63 -3.79 1.75
C GLU A 28 -13.75 -2.87 0.52
N GLU A 29 -13.50 -1.58 0.70
CA GLU A 29 -13.57 -0.56 -0.34
C GLU A 29 -12.28 -0.47 -1.18
N LEU A 30 -11.23 -1.20 -0.77
CA LEU A 30 -9.99 -1.25 -1.53
C LEU A 30 -10.19 -1.94 -2.87
N LYS A 31 -9.51 -1.42 -3.90
CA LYS A 31 -9.46 -2.07 -5.21
C LYS A 31 -8.81 -3.45 -5.09
N PRO A 32 -9.18 -4.44 -5.95
CA PRO A 32 -8.60 -5.78 -5.89
C PRO A 32 -7.06 -5.79 -5.85
N GLN A 33 -6.43 -4.97 -6.69
CA GLN A 33 -4.97 -4.80 -6.74
C GLN A 33 -4.38 -4.23 -5.43
N GLN A 34 -5.13 -3.36 -4.74
CA GLN A 34 -4.71 -2.84 -3.43
C GLN A 34 -4.86 -3.91 -2.35
N LYS A 35 -5.96 -4.68 -2.36
CA LYS A 35 -6.17 -5.82 -1.45
C LYS A 35 -5.06 -6.86 -1.60
N GLU A 36 -4.66 -7.16 -2.83
CA GLU A 36 -3.54 -8.07 -3.12
C GLU A 36 -2.22 -7.54 -2.54
N ALA A 37 -1.85 -6.31 -2.87
CA ALA A 37 -0.61 -5.71 -2.38
C ALA A 37 -0.56 -5.62 -0.84
N LEU A 38 -1.71 -5.35 -0.21
CA LEU A 38 -1.83 -5.09 1.23
C LEU A 38 -2.35 -6.28 2.03
N ALA A 39 -2.44 -7.48 1.44
CA ALA A 39 -2.97 -8.68 2.09
C ALA A 39 -2.38 -8.95 3.49
N PRO A 40 -1.06 -8.76 3.74
CA PRO A 40 -0.49 -8.96 5.08
C PRO A 40 -0.98 -7.99 6.16
N LEU A 41 -1.60 -6.87 5.78
CA LEU A 41 -2.13 -5.84 6.68
C LEU A 41 -3.66 -5.88 6.78
N ALA A 42 -4.33 -6.88 6.19
CA ALA A 42 -5.78 -6.93 6.11
C ALA A 42 -6.47 -6.82 7.48
N GLN A 43 -5.91 -7.49 8.50
CA GLN A 43 -6.46 -7.53 9.86
C GLN A 43 -6.33 -6.17 10.57
N GLU A 44 -5.21 -5.50 10.39
CA GLU A 44 -4.89 -4.23 11.05
C GLU A 44 -5.44 -3.02 10.27
N TRP A 45 -5.83 -3.22 9.01
CA TRP A 45 -6.16 -2.13 8.09
C TRP A 45 -7.20 -1.18 8.66
N ASN A 46 -8.36 -1.70 9.09
CA ASN A 46 -9.47 -0.84 9.50
C ASN A 46 -9.15 0.01 10.74
N GLY A 47 -8.34 -0.53 11.67
CA GLY A 47 -7.89 0.18 12.88
C GLY A 47 -6.67 1.09 12.68
N MET A 48 -6.15 1.18 11.45
CA MET A 48 -4.97 1.97 11.15
C MET A 48 -5.27 3.47 11.05
N ASP A 49 -4.38 4.28 11.65
CA ASP A 49 -4.40 5.75 11.51
C ASP A 49 -4.42 6.19 10.03
N PRO A 50 -5.22 7.23 9.66
CA PRO A 50 -5.34 7.69 8.28
C PRO A 50 -4.02 8.04 7.60
N ALA A 51 -3.03 8.58 8.32
CA ALA A 51 -1.73 8.91 7.74
C ALA A 51 -0.91 7.65 7.40
N LYS A 52 -1.03 6.59 8.20
CA LYS A 52 -0.42 5.28 7.90
C LYS A 52 -1.11 4.63 6.69
N LYS A 53 -2.45 4.62 6.64
CA LYS A 53 -3.21 4.10 5.49
C LYS A 53 -2.80 4.79 4.18
N LYS A 54 -2.70 6.12 4.18
CA LYS A 54 -2.28 6.90 3.01
C LYS A 54 -0.90 6.49 2.48
N LYS A 55 0.05 6.20 3.37
CA LYS A 55 1.40 5.72 2.98
C LYS A 55 1.37 4.34 2.35
N TRP A 56 0.63 3.40 2.94
CA TRP A 56 0.48 2.05 2.42
C TRP A 56 -0.25 2.01 1.07
N LEU A 57 -1.27 2.86 0.86
CA LEU A 57 -1.88 3.02 -0.45
C LEU A 57 -0.89 3.53 -1.51
N GLY A 58 0.06 4.39 -1.12
CA GLY A 58 1.15 4.82 -1.98
C GLY A 58 2.08 3.66 -2.40
N ILE A 59 2.36 2.73 -1.49
CA ILE A 59 3.13 1.51 -1.78
C ILE A 59 2.32 0.57 -2.69
N ALA A 60 1.04 0.36 -2.38
CA ALA A 60 0.13 -0.47 -3.17
C ALA A 60 0.00 0.01 -4.62
N LYS A 61 0.08 1.33 -4.88
CA LYS A 61 0.10 1.89 -6.23
C LYS A 61 1.34 1.48 -7.04
N ARG A 62 2.49 1.30 -6.37
CA ARG A 62 3.78 0.94 -7.00
C ARG A 62 3.99 -0.56 -7.10
N TYR A 63 3.37 -1.33 -6.21
CA TYR A 63 3.47 -2.79 -6.12
C TYR A 63 3.38 -3.54 -7.46
N PRO A 64 2.44 -3.21 -8.38
CA PRO A 64 2.30 -3.94 -9.65
C PRO A 64 3.48 -3.73 -10.62
N HIS A 65 4.27 -2.67 -10.40
CA HIS A 65 5.43 -2.32 -11.21
C HIS A 65 6.75 -2.81 -10.60
N MET A 66 6.69 -3.52 -9.46
CA MET A 66 7.84 -4.15 -8.81
C MET A 66 8.12 -5.51 -9.45
N THR A 67 9.36 -6.00 -9.34
CA THR A 67 9.66 -7.38 -9.73
C THR A 67 9.00 -8.38 -8.76
N PRO A 68 8.79 -9.65 -9.15
CA PRO A 68 8.20 -10.64 -8.24
C PRO A 68 8.97 -10.81 -6.91
N GLU A 69 10.30 -10.73 -6.95
CA GLU A 69 11.16 -10.77 -5.75
C GLU A 69 10.90 -9.55 -4.83
N GLU A 70 10.75 -8.37 -5.42
CA GLU A 70 10.46 -7.14 -4.67
C GLU A 70 9.05 -7.14 -4.07
N GLN A 71 8.07 -7.67 -4.81
CA GLN A 71 6.70 -7.86 -4.34
C GLN A 71 6.66 -8.79 -3.12
N HIS A 72 7.28 -9.97 -3.25
CA HIS A 72 7.37 -10.94 -2.17
C HIS A 72 8.02 -10.34 -0.91
N ARG A 73 9.19 -9.71 -1.04
CA ARG A 73 9.87 -9.07 0.09
C ARG A 73 9.03 -7.96 0.71
N THR A 74 8.33 -7.17 -0.11
CA THR A 74 7.47 -6.09 0.38
C THR A 74 6.33 -6.64 1.24
N GLN A 75 5.69 -7.73 0.82
CA GLN A 75 4.65 -8.40 1.61
C GLN A 75 5.21 -9.05 2.88
N LEU A 76 6.35 -9.74 2.77
CA LEU A 76 7.00 -10.40 3.90
C LEU A 76 7.31 -9.43 5.05
N GLN A 77 7.90 -8.28 4.72
CA GLN A 77 8.34 -7.29 5.70
C GLN A 77 7.24 -6.28 6.09
N MET A 78 6.04 -6.42 5.53
CA MET A 78 5.00 -5.39 5.60
C MET A 78 4.55 -5.10 7.04
N ARG A 79 4.33 -6.16 7.82
CA ARG A 79 3.87 -6.06 9.22
C ARG A 79 4.96 -5.49 10.13
N ASP A 80 6.21 -5.84 9.88
CA ASP A 80 7.36 -5.28 10.61
C ASP A 80 7.48 -3.78 10.35
N TRP A 81 7.38 -3.37 9.08
CA TRP A 81 7.46 -1.96 8.70
C TRP A 81 6.30 -1.15 9.27
N TYR A 82 5.10 -1.73 9.32
CA TYR A 82 3.93 -1.11 9.95
C TYR A 82 4.16 -0.84 11.45
N SER A 83 4.91 -1.72 12.10
CA SER A 83 5.19 -1.69 13.55
C SER A 83 6.36 -0.75 13.92
N LEU A 84 7.09 -0.20 12.94
CA LEU A 84 8.24 0.67 13.22
C LEU A 84 7.84 1.99 13.91
N THR A 85 8.50 2.30 15.02
CA THR A 85 8.41 3.59 15.71
C THR A 85 9.04 4.72 14.87
N PRO A 86 8.71 6.01 15.13
CA PRO A 86 9.36 7.12 14.44
C PRO A 86 10.89 7.11 14.54
N GLU A 87 11.43 6.78 15.71
CA GLU A 87 12.88 6.67 15.97
C GLU A 87 13.52 5.54 15.17
N GLN A 88 12.89 4.35 15.17
CA GLN A 88 13.35 3.21 14.37
C GLN A 88 13.34 3.55 12.87
N ARG A 89 12.31 4.27 12.40
CA ARG A 89 12.25 4.74 11.01
C ARG A 89 13.36 5.73 10.67
N GLU A 90 13.74 6.61 11.60
CA GLU A 90 14.86 7.51 11.39
C GLU A 90 16.18 6.73 11.31
N LEU A 91 16.39 5.78 12.23
CA LEU A 91 17.58 4.93 12.20
C LEU A 91 17.68 4.14 10.89
N VAL A 92 16.57 3.59 10.38
CA VAL A 92 16.53 2.90 9.08
C VAL A 92 16.88 3.85 7.94
N ARG A 93 16.36 5.09 7.95
CA ARG A 93 16.70 6.11 6.94
C ARG A 93 18.19 6.46 6.97
N GLU A 94 18.77 6.67 8.14
CA GLU A 94 20.19 6.98 8.27
C GLU A 94 21.08 5.82 7.82
N LYS A 95 20.77 4.59 8.22
CA LYS A 95 21.45 3.38 7.73
C LYS A 95 21.39 3.29 6.21
N TYR A 96 20.23 3.53 5.61
CA TYR A 96 20.06 3.52 4.16
C TYR A 96 20.88 4.62 3.48
N LYS A 97 20.89 5.86 4.00
CA LYS A 97 21.71 6.95 3.46
C LYS A 97 23.20 6.59 3.47
N THR A 98 23.69 5.98 4.55
CA THR A 98 25.07 5.51 4.65
C THR A 98 25.37 4.43 3.61
N ILE A 99 24.53 3.40 3.49
CA ILE A 99 24.69 2.33 2.49
C ILE A 99 24.70 2.91 1.06
N LYS A 100 23.83 3.88 0.77
CA LYS A 100 23.74 4.51 -0.55
C LYS A 100 25.02 5.24 -0.95
N LYS A 101 25.77 5.78 0.02
CA LYS A 101 27.05 6.47 -0.19
C LYS A 101 28.24 5.51 -0.37
N LEU A 102 28.10 4.23 -0.05
CA LEU A 102 29.18 3.25 -0.21
C LEU A 102 29.51 3.01 -1.68
N PRO A 103 30.76 2.61 -2.01
CA PRO A 103 31.13 2.17 -3.35
C PRO A 103 30.23 1.03 -3.86
N PRO A 104 30.00 0.93 -5.19
CA PRO A 104 29.13 -0.09 -5.79
C PRO A 104 29.43 -1.51 -5.31
N GLU A 105 30.71 -1.86 -5.19
CA GLU A 105 31.20 -3.19 -4.80
C GLU A 105 30.72 -3.54 -3.38
N LYS A 106 30.81 -2.57 -2.46
CA LYS A 106 30.34 -2.73 -1.08
C LYS A 106 28.81 -2.84 -1.00
N ARG A 107 28.08 -2.10 -1.83
CA ARG A 107 26.62 -2.24 -1.91
C ARG A 107 26.22 -3.61 -2.45
N GLN A 108 26.95 -4.16 -3.42
CA GLN A 108 26.71 -5.51 -3.94
C GLN A 108 27.00 -6.58 -2.89
N GLU A 109 28.07 -6.42 -2.11
CA GLU A 109 28.40 -7.32 -1.00
C GLU A 109 27.25 -7.37 0.03
N ILE A 110 26.72 -6.21 0.42
CA ILE A 110 25.57 -6.10 1.33
C ILE A 110 24.34 -6.77 0.71
N LYS A 111 24.04 -6.50 -0.57
CA LYS A 111 22.90 -7.09 -1.27
C LYS A 111 22.99 -8.62 -1.32
N ARG A 112 24.20 -9.18 -1.52
CA ARG A 112 24.44 -10.63 -1.51
C ARG A 112 24.16 -11.21 -0.12
N LYS A 113 24.73 -10.62 0.92
CA LYS A 113 24.51 -11.05 2.32
C LYS A 113 23.03 -11.02 2.71
N TRP A 114 22.28 -10.01 2.27
CA TRP A 114 20.83 -9.97 2.50
C TRP A 114 20.09 -11.09 1.78
N ARG A 115 20.39 -11.36 0.50
CA ARG A 115 19.74 -12.49 -0.21
C ARG A 115 20.01 -13.82 0.50
N GLU A 116 21.24 -14.05 0.94
CA GLU A 116 21.60 -15.25 1.69
C GLU A 116 20.78 -15.41 2.97
N HIS A 117 20.57 -14.32 3.72
CA HIS A 117 19.75 -14.34 4.93
C HIS A 117 18.25 -14.54 4.65
N GLU A 118 17.71 -13.90 3.61
CA GLU A 118 16.29 -14.06 3.22
C GLU A 118 15.98 -15.49 2.76
N HIS A 119 16.94 -16.23 2.21
CA HIS A 119 16.77 -17.64 1.85
C HIS A 119 16.79 -18.60 3.05
N GLN A 120 17.21 -18.15 4.23
CA GLN A 120 17.33 -18.98 5.45
C GLN A 120 16.16 -18.82 6.43
N GLN A 121 15.24 -17.90 6.15
CA GLN A 121 14.04 -17.60 6.94
C GLN A 121 12.80 -18.16 6.23
#